data_AF-A0A820JYZ7-F1
#
_entry.id   AF-A0A820JYZ7-F1
#
_cell.length_a   1.000
_cell.length_b   1.000
_cell.length_c   1.000
_cell.angle_alpha   90.00
_cell.angle_beta   90.00
_cell.angle_gamma   90.00
#
_symmetry.space_group_name_H-M   'P 1'
#
loop_
_entity.id
_entity.type
_entity.pdbx_description
1 polymer ?
#
loop_
_entity_poly.entity_id
_entity_poly.type
_entity_poly.pdbx_seq_one_letter_code
_entity_poly.pdbx_strand_id
1 'polypeptide(L)'
;MFLLRIYVPTVNWKDVVKELDHPGFLVRDRPALILLITALRRALPTEQYIDLLYGRWNNVEGQLSWLAQAIRYPDVFCFGDHPAHPVLIDCLKHPLDDSKDTWTWRSLNLIECLLRIADTGLYPVVLDIFKHGIQRSGELIFLGLLQLH
;
A
#
# COMPACT_ATOMS: atom_id res chain seq x y z
N MET A 1 -12.89 16.94 -6.42
CA MET A 1 -11.77 17.34 -5.54
C MET A 1 -11.21 18.74 -5.82
N PHE A 2 -10.98 19.16 -7.07
CA PHE A 2 -10.61 20.55 -7.40
C PHE A 2 -11.63 21.60 -6.91
N LEU A 3 -12.93 21.29 -6.99
CA LEU A 3 -13.99 22.19 -6.54
C LEU A 3 -13.99 22.44 -5.02
N LEU A 4 -13.70 21.42 -4.21
CA LEU A 4 -13.72 21.57 -2.73
C LEU A 4 -12.65 22.54 -2.23
N ARG A 5 -11.50 22.60 -2.91
CA ARG A 5 -10.37 23.46 -2.53
C ARG A 5 -10.66 24.95 -2.75
N ILE A 6 -11.58 25.27 -3.67
CA ILE A 6 -12.00 26.63 -3.99
C ILE A 6 -13.12 27.09 -3.05
N TYR A 7 -13.97 26.17 -2.59
CA TYR A 7 -15.13 26.49 -1.75
C TYR A 7 -14.85 26.43 -0.24
N VAL A 8 -13.83 25.69 0.21
CA VAL A 8 -13.50 25.56 1.65
C VAL A 8 -11.97 25.60 1.86
N PRO A 9 -11.35 26.80 1.88
CA PRO A 9 -9.89 26.96 1.99
C PRO A 9 -9.30 26.49 3.33
N THR A 10 -10.15 26.17 4.32
CA THR A 10 -9.77 25.66 5.64
C THR A 10 -9.75 24.13 5.74
N VAL A 11 -10.00 23.40 4.64
CA VAL A 11 -10.01 21.93 4.67
C VAL A 11 -8.63 21.40 5.05
N ASN A 12 -8.58 20.70 6.19
CA ASN A 12 -7.44 19.90 6.57
C ASN A 12 -7.45 18.59 5.76
N TRP A 13 -6.62 18.51 4.73
CA TRP A 13 -6.54 17.35 3.86
C TRP A 13 -6.07 16.08 4.57
N LYS A 14 -5.34 16.19 5.69
CA LYS A 14 -4.99 15.01 6.50
C LYS A 14 -6.23 14.38 7.11
N ASP A 15 -7.16 15.19 7.60
CA ASP A 15 -8.41 14.69 8.18
C ASP A 15 -9.29 14.07 7.09
N VAL A 16 -9.38 14.71 5.91
CA VAL A 16 -10.09 14.12 4.75
C VAL A 16 -9.52 12.76 4.33
N VAL A 17 -8.20 12.58 4.37
CA VAL A 17 -7.59 11.28 4.05
C VAL A 17 -7.83 10.26 5.15
N LYS A 18 -7.87 10.66 6.42
CA LYS A 18 -8.26 9.78 7.53
C LYS A 18 -9.72 9.34 7.42
N GLU A 19 -10.60 10.17 6.87
CA GLU A 19 -12.01 9.79 6.60
C GLU A 19 -12.14 8.67 5.57
N LEU A 20 -11.08 8.26 4.86
CA LEU A 20 -11.12 7.04 4.05
C LEU A 20 -11.28 5.78 4.92
N ASP A 21 -10.87 5.84 6.18
CA ASP A 21 -11.06 4.80 7.19
C ASP A 21 -12.49 4.78 7.74
N HIS A 22 -13.46 4.57 6.85
CA HIS A 22 -14.88 4.51 7.20
C HIS A 22 -15.52 3.21 6.68
N PRO A 23 -16.56 2.68 7.36
CA PRO A 23 -17.31 1.53 6.85
C PRO A 23 -17.86 1.80 5.44
N GLY A 24 -17.62 0.86 4.51
CA GLY A 24 -18.08 0.93 3.12
C GLY A 24 -17.06 1.50 2.13
N PHE A 25 -15.93 2.06 2.59
CA PHE A 25 -14.82 2.38 1.69
C PHE A 25 -14.23 1.10 1.08
N LEU A 26 -14.16 1.04 -0.25
CA LEU A 26 -13.58 -0.08 -1.01
C LEU A 26 -12.99 0.38 -2.34
N VAL A 27 -11.81 -0.13 -2.69
CA VAL A 27 -11.20 0.01 -4.01
C VAL A 27 -11.40 -1.30 -4.78
N ARG A 28 -12.31 -1.28 -5.75
CA ARG A 28 -12.79 -2.51 -6.42
C ARG A 28 -11.99 -2.88 -7.67
N ASP A 29 -11.40 -1.89 -8.33
CA ASP A 29 -10.77 -2.06 -9.62
C ASP A 29 -9.67 -1.01 -9.89
N ARG A 30 -9.03 -1.15 -11.05
CA ARG A 30 -7.96 -0.24 -11.50
C ARG A 30 -8.45 1.21 -11.65
N PRO A 31 -9.61 1.51 -12.27
CA PRO A 31 -10.13 2.88 -12.32
C PRO A 31 -10.32 3.52 -10.94
N ALA A 32 -10.87 2.79 -9.97
CA ALA A 32 -11.02 3.27 -8.59
C ALA A 32 -9.66 3.56 -7.94
N LEU A 33 -8.67 2.69 -8.16
CA LEU A 33 -7.31 2.91 -7.66
C LEU A 33 -6.69 4.17 -8.30
N ILE A 34 -6.79 4.32 -9.62
CA ILE A 34 -6.30 5.53 -10.31
C ILE A 34 -6.94 6.77 -9.71
N LEU A 35 -8.26 6.77 -9.53
CA LEU A 35 -8.98 7.89 -8.93
C LEU A 35 -8.48 8.21 -7.52
N LEU A 36 -8.32 7.19 -6.66
CA LEU A 36 -7.82 7.33 -5.30
C LEU A 36 -6.43 7.96 -5.27
N ILE A 37 -5.45 7.38 -5.98
CA ILE A 37 -4.06 7.85 -5.98
C ILE A 37 -3.97 9.26 -6.58
N THR A 38 -4.74 9.50 -7.63
CA THR A 38 -4.85 10.81 -8.30
C THR A 38 -5.46 11.88 -7.40
N ALA A 39 -6.39 11.51 -6.51
CA ALA A 39 -6.96 12.38 -5.49
C ALA A 39 -5.93 12.66 -4.38
N LEU A 40 -5.30 11.63 -3.82
CA LEU A 40 -4.32 11.74 -2.74
C LEU A 40 -3.13 12.63 -3.11
N ARG A 41 -2.55 12.43 -4.32
CA ARG A 41 -1.45 13.26 -4.85
C ARG A 41 -1.81 14.74 -4.98
N ARG A 42 -3.09 15.08 -5.09
CA ARG A 42 -3.56 16.48 -5.14
C ARG A 42 -3.89 17.04 -3.76
N ALA A 43 -4.26 16.19 -2.82
CA ALA A 43 -4.57 16.57 -1.44
C ALA A 43 -3.31 16.86 -0.63
N LEU A 44 -2.33 15.97 -0.67
CA LEU A 44 -1.19 15.95 0.24
C LEU A 44 0.13 15.63 -0.50
N PRO A 45 1.28 16.04 0.07
CA PRO A 45 2.58 15.51 -0.35
C PRO A 45 2.64 13.99 -0.26
N THR A 46 3.44 13.37 -1.13
CA THR A 46 3.57 11.91 -1.25
C THR A 46 3.82 11.20 0.07
N GLU A 47 4.84 11.62 0.80
CA GLU A 47 5.19 11.03 2.10
C GLU A 47 4.01 11.07 3.08
N GLN A 48 3.28 12.19 3.13
CA GLN A 48 2.19 12.37 4.09
C GLN A 48 0.98 11.49 3.84
N TYR A 49 0.53 11.33 2.59
CA TYR A 49 -0.61 10.43 2.35
C TYR A 49 -0.21 8.97 2.46
N ILE A 50 1.06 8.63 2.17
CA ILE A 50 1.57 7.27 2.30
C ILE A 50 1.60 6.84 3.76
N ASP A 51 2.08 7.70 4.66
CA ASP A 51 2.06 7.44 6.11
C ASP A 51 0.64 7.17 6.61
N LEU A 52 -0.35 7.92 6.11
CA LEU A 52 -1.77 7.73 6.46
C LEU A 52 -2.33 6.40 5.90
N LEU A 53 -1.94 6.02 4.68
CA LEU A 53 -2.40 4.78 4.05
C LEU A 53 -1.84 3.52 4.74
N TYR A 54 -0.59 3.54 5.22
CA TYR A 54 0.02 2.44 5.98
C TYR A 54 -0.42 2.39 7.45
N GLY A 55 -0.95 3.49 7.99
CA GLY A 55 -1.49 3.57 9.35
C GLY A 55 -2.53 2.48 9.64
N ARG A 56 -2.88 2.27 10.91
CA ARG A 56 -3.94 1.32 11.27
C ARG A 56 -5.30 1.86 10.88
N TRP A 57 -6.07 1.07 10.15
CA TRP A 57 -7.46 1.37 9.78
C TRP A 57 -8.42 0.54 10.64
N ASN A 58 -9.54 1.13 11.01
CA ASN A 58 -10.68 0.44 11.61
C ASN A 58 -11.44 -0.37 10.54
N ASN A 59 -11.60 0.18 9.34
CA ASN A 59 -12.10 -0.53 8.16
C ASN A 59 -10.96 -1.32 7.50
N VAL A 60 -10.65 -2.47 8.09
CA VAL A 60 -9.60 -3.38 7.61
C VAL A 60 -9.88 -3.86 6.18
N GLU A 61 -11.13 -4.15 5.83
CA GLU A 61 -11.50 -4.55 4.46
C GLU A 61 -11.21 -3.43 3.45
N GLY A 62 -11.50 -2.19 3.82
CA GLY A 62 -11.14 -1.00 3.05
C GLY A 62 -9.64 -0.88 2.85
N GLN A 63 -8.85 -1.04 3.91
CA GLN A 63 -7.40 -1.03 3.84
C GLN A 63 -6.87 -2.14 2.92
N LEU A 64 -7.35 -3.38 3.09
CA LEU A 64 -6.94 -4.51 2.27
C LEU A 64 -7.32 -4.29 0.79
N SER A 65 -8.48 -3.69 0.52
CA SER A 65 -8.95 -3.48 -0.85
C SER A 65 -8.00 -2.61 -1.67
N TRP A 66 -7.50 -1.49 -1.13
CA TRP A 66 -6.57 -0.64 -1.88
C TRP A 66 -5.18 -1.27 -1.99
N LEU A 67 -4.70 -1.95 -0.92
CA LEU A 67 -3.43 -2.68 -0.94
C LEU A 67 -3.43 -3.73 -2.04
N ALA A 68 -4.49 -4.55 -2.11
CA ALA A 68 -4.62 -5.60 -3.12
C ALA A 68 -4.65 -5.04 -4.54
N GLN A 69 -5.36 -3.93 -4.78
CA GLN A 69 -5.38 -3.28 -6.10
C GLN A 69 -4.02 -2.68 -6.46
N ALA A 70 -3.32 -2.06 -5.50
CA ALA A 70 -2.01 -1.48 -5.72
C ALA A 70 -0.95 -2.55 -6.02
N ILE A 71 -0.98 -3.69 -5.32
CA ILE A 71 -0.12 -4.86 -5.64
C ILE A 71 -0.42 -5.36 -7.04
N ARG A 72 -1.70 -5.44 -7.43
CA ARG A 72 -2.12 -5.92 -8.76
C ARG A 72 -1.77 -4.97 -9.89
N TYR A 73 -1.71 -3.67 -9.62
CA TYR A 73 -1.48 -2.61 -10.62
C TYR A 73 -0.31 -1.71 -10.19
N PRO A 74 0.92 -2.24 -10.15
CA PRO A 74 2.08 -1.52 -9.66
C PRO A 74 2.51 -0.37 -10.59
N ASP A 75 1.96 -0.31 -11.81
CA ASP A 75 2.07 0.82 -12.73
C ASP A 75 1.27 2.06 -12.27
N VAL A 76 0.22 1.87 -11.46
CA VAL A 76 -0.58 2.95 -10.89
C VAL A 76 0.02 3.43 -9.57
N PHE A 77 0.40 2.49 -8.71
CA PHE A 77 1.08 2.74 -7.44
C PHE A 77 2.03 1.60 -7.11
N CYS A 78 3.33 1.90 -7.05
CA CYS A 78 4.36 0.95 -6.65
C CYS A 78 4.82 1.28 -5.23
N PHE A 79 4.72 0.32 -4.33
CA PHE A 79 5.17 0.48 -2.95
C PHE A 79 6.69 0.70 -2.86
N GLY A 80 7.45 0.15 -3.81
CA GLY A 80 8.90 0.34 -3.91
C GLY A 80 9.35 1.75 -4.30
N ASP A 81 8.45 2.58 -4.86
CA ASP A 81 8.76 3.97 -5.19
C ASP A 81 8.78 4.88 -3.95
N HIS A 82 8.38 4.32 -2.80
CA HIS A 82 8.24 5.04 -1.54
C HIS A 82 8.98 4.32 -0.40
N PRO A 83 10.32 4.13 -0.53
CA PRO A 83 11.10 3.32 0.39
C PRO A 83 11.44 4.09 1.66
N ALA A 84 10.46 4.33 2.53
CA ALA A 84 10.75 4.79 3.89
C ALA A 84 11.51 3.69 4.68
N HIS A 85 11.08 2.43 4.50
CA HIS A 85 11.70 1.24 5.09
C HIS A 85 11.81 0.13 4.02
N PRO A 86 12.86 0.16 3.19
CA PRO A 86 13.06 -0.87 2.19
C PRO A 86 13.60 -2.17 2.80
N VAL A 87 13.26 -3.31 2.21
CA VAL A 87 13.90 -4.60 2.48
C VAL A 87 15.38 -4.50 2.10
N LEU A 88 16.26 -4.75 3.05
CA LEU A 88 17.70 -4.86 2.83
C LEU A 88 18.01 -6.14 2.04
N ILE A 89 18.82 -6.01 1.00
CA ILE A 89 19.12 -7.10 0.05
C ILE A 89 20.61 -7.41 -0.07
N ASP A 90 21.44 -6.94 0.86
CA ASP A 90 22.90 -7.07 0.80
C ASP A 90 23.39 -8.53 0.78
N CYS A 91 22.56 -9.46 1.26
CA CYS A 91 22.84 -10.88 1.25
C CYS A 91 22.54 -11.58 -0.10
N LEU A 92 21.83 -10.91 -1.03
CA LEU A 92 21.53 -11.46 -2.34
C LEU A 92 22.78 -11.44 -3.22
N LYS A 93 23.12 -12.61 -3.77
CA LYS A 93 24.29 -12.79 -4.63
C LYS A 93 24.02 -12.49 -6.11
N HIS A 94 22.76 -12.24 -6.46
CA HIS A 94 22.33 -11.99 -7.83
C HIS A 94 21.43 -10.74 -7.88
N PRO A 95 21.39 -10.03 -9.01
CA PRO A 95 20.51 -8.88 -9.17
C PRO A 95 19.05 -9.34 -9.18
N LEU A 96 18.19 -8.54 -8.55
CA LEU A 96 16.75 -8.70 -8.65
C LEU A 96 16.24 -8.19 -10.00
N ASP A 97 15.09 -8.70 -10.41
CA ASP A 97 14.35 -8.16 -11.55
C ASP A 97 13.93 -6.70 -11.29
N ASP A 98 14.02 -5.87 -12.33
CA ASP A 98 13.78 -4.42 -12.25
C ASP A 98 12.31 -4.02 -12.48
N SER A 99 11.38 -4.99 -12.46
CA SER A 99 9.96 -4.71 -12.65
C SER A 99 9.32 -4.08 -11.41
N LYS A 100 8.37 -3.16 -11.64
CA LYS A 100 7.55 -2.55 -10.56
C LYS A 100 6.84 -3.59 -9.69
N ASP A 101 6.58 -4.77 -10.25
CA ASP A 101 6.03 -5.92 -9.53
C ASP A 101 7.01 -6.44 -8.47
N THR A 102 8.28 -6.66 -8.85
CA THR A 102 9.36 -7.01 -7.91
C THR A 102 9.61 -5.90 -6.89
N TRP A 103 9.72 -4.65 -7.35
CA TRP A 103 9.97 -3.50 -6.48
C TRP A 103 8.86 -3.27 -5.44
N THR A 104 7.62 -3.65 -5.72
CA THR A 104 6.51 -3.57 -4.76
C THR A 104 6.82 -4.31 -3.45
N TRP A 105 7.44 -5.48 -3.55
CA TRP A 105 7.78 -6.30 -2.38
C TRP A 105 9.02 -5.84 -1.61
N ARG A 106 9.67 -4.75 -2.05
CA ARG A 106 10.73 -4.10 -1.25
C ARG A 106 10.19 -3.26 -0.10
N SER A 107 8.88 -3.00 -0.01
CA SER A 107 8.34 -2.19 1.08
C SER A 107 8.11 -3.04 2.35
N LEU A 108 8.89 -2.81 3.41
CA LEU A 108 8.63 -3.44 4.71
C LEU A 108 7.28 -3.01 5.28
N ASN A 109 6.90 -1.74 5.09
CA ASN A 109 5.59 -1.23 5.50
C ASN A 109 4.43 -2.00 4.85
N LEU A 110 4.58 -2.41 3.58
CA LEU A 110 3.58 -3.26 2.91
C LEU A 110 3.48 -4.62 3.59
N ILE A 111 4.62 -5.29 3.81
CA ILE A 111 4.67 -6.62 4.43
C ILE A 111 4.08 -6.55 5.84
N GLU A 112 4.46 -5.55 6.65
CA GLU A 112 3.94 -5.31 7.99
C GLU A 112 2.43 -5.05 7.98
N CYS A 113 1.93 -4.22 7.05
CA CYS A 113 0.49 -3.97 6.92
C CYS A 113 -0.29 -5.25 6.60
N LEU A 114 0.21 -6.08 5.69
CA LEU A 114 -0.42 -7.35 5.34
C LEU A 114 -0.45 -8.31 6.53
N LEU A 115 0.67 -8.45 7.26
CA LEU A 115 0.73 -9.29 8.47
C LEU A 115 -0.28 -8.81 9.52
N ARG A 116 -0.32 -7.50 9.79
CA ARG A 116 -1.29 -6.92 10.72
C ARG A 116 -2.74 -7.19 10.30
N ILE A 117 -3.04 -7.12 9.01
CA ILE A 117 -4.39 -7.43 8.48
C ILE A 117 -4.68 -8.93 8.62
N ALA A 118 -3.69 -9.81 8.47
CA ALA A 118 -3.88 -11.25 8.62
C ALA A 118 -4.42 -11.62 10.01
N ASP A 119 -4.01 -10.87 11.05
CA ASP A 119 -4.43 -11.06 12.44
C ASP A 119 -5.89 -10.61 12.73
N THR A 120 -6.58 -10.01 11.76
CA THR A 120 -7.95 -9.48 11.92
C THR A 120 -9.07 -10.42 11.45
N GLY A 121 -8.72 -11.66 11.08
CA GLY A 121 -9.66 -12.64 10.50
C GLY A 121 -9.67 -12.69 8.97
N LEU A 122 -8.87 -11.85 8.30
CA LEU A 122 -8.69 -11.86 6.84
C LEU A 122 -7.49 -12.71 6.38
N TYR A 123 -6.95 -13.58 7.26
CA TYR A 123 -5.80 -14.43 6.97
C TYR A 123 -5.87 -15.16 5.62
N PRO A 124 -6.97 -15.82 5.22
CA PRO A 124 -7.00 -16.55 3.94
C PRO A 124 -6.74 -15.64 2.73
N VAL A 125 -7.30 -14.43 2.75
CA VAL A 125 -7.14 -13.45 1.65
C VAL A 125 -5.71 -12.92 1.61
N VAL A 126 -5.15 -12.58 2.77
CA VAL A 126 -3.76 -12.13 2.87
C VAL A 126 -2.78 -13.22 2.47
N LEU A 127 -3.05 -14.47 2.84
CA LEU A 127 -2.22 -15.61 2.45
C LEU A 127 -2.19 -15.77 0.92
N ASP A 128 -3.31 -15.59 0.23
CA ASP A 128 -3.33 -15.67 -1.23
C ASP A 128 -2.57 -14.51 -1.89
N ILE A 129 -2.59 -13.32 -1.29
CA ILE A 129 -1.75 -12.18 -1.72
C ILE A 129 -0.27 -12.53 -1.55
N PHE A 130 0.14 -13.10 -0.41
CA PHE A 130 1.52 -13.53 -0.20
C PHE A 130 1.93 -14.65 -1.15
N LYS A 131 1.07 -15.65 -1.42
CA LYS A 131 1.37 -16.70 -2.41
C LYS A 131 1.66 -16.12 -3.78
N HIS A 132 0.88 -15.11 -4.20
CA HIS A 132 1.12 -14.42 -5.46
C HIS A 132 2.49 -13.72 -5.47
N GLY A 133 2.82 -13.00 -4.39
CA GLY A 133 4.12 -12.36 -4.24
C GLY A 133 5.29 -13.35 -4.21
N ILE A 134 5.14 -14.48 -3.51
CA ILE A 134 6.19 -15.50 -3.36
C ILE A 134 6.56 -16.11 -4.72
N GLN A 135 5.60 -16.29 -5.62
CA GLN A 135 5.85 -16.82 -6.96
C GLN A 135 6.79 -15.94 -7.80
N ARG A 136 6.87 -14.64 -7.51
CA ARG A 136 7.65 -13.67 -8.32
C ARG A 136 8.82 -13.05 -7.56
N SER A 137 8.67 -12.87 -6.26
CA SER A 137 9.59 -12.10 -5.41
C SER A 137 9.75 -12.74 -4.03
N GLY A 138 9.71 -14.08 -3.96
CA GLY A 138 9.79 -14.83 -2.70
C GLY A 138 11.00 -14.49 -1.83
N GLU A 139 12.15 -14.19 -2.43
CA GLU A 139 13.34 -13.77 -1.68
C GLU A 139 13.15 -12.43 -0.96
N LEU A 140 12.53 -11.45 -1.62
CA LEU A 140 12.22 -10.16 -1.00
C LEU A 140 11.24 -10.30 0.16
N ILE A 141 10.20 -11.12 -0.01
CA ILE A 141 9.23 -11.38 1.06
C ILE A 141 9.90 -12.08 2.23
N PHE A 142 10.70 -13.11 1.97
CA PHE A 142 11.43 -13.84 3.01
C PHE A 142 12.39 -12.92 3.77
N LEU A 143 13.20 -12.13 3.06
CA LEU A 143 14.10 -11.16 3.67
C LEU A 143 13.34 -10.09 4.45
N GLY A 144 12.22 -9.61 3.93
CA GLY A 144 11.39 -8.63 4.61
C GLY A 144 10.80 -9.16 5.92
N LEU A 145 10.30 -10.40 5.92
CA LEU A 145 9.83 -11.06 7.14
C LEU A 145 10.94 -11.18 8.19
N LEU A 146 12.15 -11.54 7.80
CA LEU A 146 13.30 -11.62 8.72
C LEU A 146 13.66 -10.26 9.35
N GLN A 147 13.40 -9.16 8.64
CA GLN A 147 13.75 -7.81 9.08
C GLN A 147 12.66 -7.14 9.93
N LEU A 148 11.46 -7.71 9.99
CA LEU A 148 10.35 -7.24 10.85
C LEU A 148 10.41 -7.85 12.27
N HIS A 149 11.52 -8.51 12.63
CA HIS A 149 11.76 -9.17 13.91
C HIS A 149 12.83 -8.48 14.74
#